data_AF-A0A8C7UQF7-F1
#
_entry.id   AF-A0A8C7UQF7-F1
#
_cell.length_a   1.000
_cell.length_b   1.000
_cell.length_c   1.000
_cell.angle_alpha   90.00
_cell.angle_beta   90.00
_cell.angle_gamma   90.00
#
_symmetry.space_group_name_H-M   'P 1'
#
loop_
_entity.id
_entity.type
_entity.pdbx_description
1 polymer ?
#
loop_
_entity_poly.entity_id
_entity_poly.type
_entity_poly.pdbx_seq_one_letter_code
_entity_poly.pdbx_strand_id
1 'polypeptide(L)'
;MSKRKAPQESPNEGITDFLTELANYERNVNRAIHKYNAYRKAASVISKYPQKIKNGEEAKKLDGVGKEIAKKIDEFLQTGTLKKLEKVNYINTVVLLDLKKIEHKLNHHQQIGLKYFEEFEKRIPRSEMTKMETLILQELELVDTEYIGTICGSYRRGAESSGDIDILLTHPNYTSVDEKQPKLLHAVVEHFESIGFITDTLSKGDTKYMGVCQLQQKDEDEEEYLHRRIDIRLIPKDQYYCGVLYFTGSDIFNKNMRTHALEKGFTLNEYTIRPVGVTGMAGEPLMVDSEKDIFDYIQWKYREPKERSE
;
A
#
# COMPACT_ATOMS: atom_id res chain seq x y z
N MET A 1 -24.38 -23.63 -1.94
CA MET A 1 -23.51 -23.29 -3.09
C MET A 1 -23.51 -21.78 -3.27
N SER A 2 -22.57 -21.09 -2.64
CA SER A 2 -22.42 -19.64 -2.78
C SER A 2 -21.63 -19.35 -4.06
N LYS A 3 -22.30 -18.76 -5.06
CA LYS A 3 -21.66 -18.34 -6.31
C LYS A 3 -20.62 -17.27 -5.97
N ARG A 4 -19.34 -17.64 -5.99
CA ARG A 4 -18.22 -16.69 -5.92
C ARG A 4 -18.36 -15.74 -7.10
N LYS A 5 -18.67 -14.47 -6.82
CA LYS A 5 -18.64 -13.39 -7.82
C LYS A 5 -17.16 -13.13 -8.10
N ALA A 6 -16.70 -13.39 -9.33
CA ALA A 6 -15.39 -12.95 -9.77
C ALA A 6 -15.22 -11.44 -9.49
N PRO A 7 -14.01 -10.92 -9.22
CA PRO A 7 -13.79 -9.49 -9.17
C PRO A 7 -14.28 -8.90 -10.50
N GLN A 8 -15.36 -8.13 -10.42
CA GLN A 8 -15.98 -7.53 -11.59
C GLN A 8 -15.03 -6.42 -12.05
N GLU A 9 -14.33 -6.62 -13.17
CA GLU A 9 -13.59 -5.56 -13.86
C GLU A 9 -14.50 -4.33 -13.95
N SER A 10 -13.99 -3.19 -13.49
CA SER A 10 -14.78 -1.97 -13.43
C SER A 10 -15.20 -1.58 -14.85
N PRO A 11 -16.47 -1.26 -15.11
CA PRO A 11 -16.91 -0.80 -16.44
C PRO A 11 -16.25 0.53 -16.86
N ASN A 12 -15.50 1.16 -15.95
CA ASN A 12 -14.87 2.46 -16.10
C ASN A 12 -13.33 2.39 -16.01
N GLU A 13 -12.70 1.22 -16.19
CA GLU A 13 -11.25 1.02 -16.04
C GLU A 13 -10.42 2.06 -16.81
N GLY A 14 -10.75 2.32 -18.08
CA GLY A 14 -10.04 3.35 -18.86
C GLY A 14 -10.10 4.76 -18.24
N ILE A 15 -11.23 5.13 -17.61
CA ILE A 15 -11.33 6.42 -16.90
C ILE A 15 -10.48 6.39 -15.63
N THR A 16 -10.47 5.27 -14.90
CA THR A 16 -9.70 5.16 -13.65
C THR A 16 -8.20 5.18 -13.90
N ASP A 17 -7.74 4.55 -14.98
CA ASP A 17 -6.34 4.54 -15.41
C ASP A 17 -5.91 5.94 -15.80
N PHE A 18 -6.72 6.60 -16.63
CA PHE A 18 -6.53 7.98 -17.03
C PHE A 18 -6.39 8.95 -15.84
N LEU A 19 -7.31 8.85 -14.86
CA LEU A 19 -7.26 9.68 -13.66
C LEU A 19 -6.04 9.34 -12.78
N THR A 20 -5.62 8.08 -12.75
CA THR A 20 -4.43 7.64 -12.02
C THR A 20 -3.16 8.19 -12.65
N GLU A 21 -3.06 8.19 -13.98
CA GLU A 21 -1.93 8.77 -14.70
C GLU A 21 -1.85 10.29 -14.49
N LEU A 22 -3.00 10.98 -14.54
CA LEU A 22 -3.09 12.40 -14.19
C LEU A 22 -2.68 12.68 -12.74
N ALA A 23 -3.09 11.84 -11.80
CA ALA A 23 -2.66 11.95 -10.41
C ALA A 23 -1.14 11.89 -10.33
N ASN A 24 -0.53 10.88 -10.94
CA ASN A 24 0.92 10.67 -10.96
C ASN A 24 1.65 11.86 -11.58
N TYR A 25 1.13 12.42 -12.67
CA TYR A 25 1.68 13.63 -13.28
C TYR A 25 1.67 14.82 -12.31
N GLU A 26 0.54 15.09 -11.65
CA GLU A 26 0.44 16.20 -10.71
C GLU A 26 1.40 16.05 -9.53
N ARG A 27 1.60 14.81 -9.04
CA ARG A 27 2.56 14.52 -7.96
C ARG A 27 4.00 14.70 -8.42
N ASN A 28 4.37 14.10 -9.55
CA ASN A 28 5.77 13.94 -9.94
C ASN A 28 6.31 15.17 -10.68
N VAL A 29 5.50 15.80 -11.52
CA VAL A 29 5.92 16.94 -12.35
C VAL A 29 5.55 18.26 -11.69
N ASN A 30 4.27 18.43 -11.31
CA ASN A 30 3.79 19.69 -10.75
C ASN A 30 4.00 19.82 -9.23
N ARG A 31 4.38 18.74 -8.54
CA ARG A 31 4.51 18.67 -7.08
C ARG A 31 3.24 19.09 -6.32
N ALA A 32 2.07 18.87 -6.92
CA ALA A 32 0.76 19.31 -6.42
C ALA A 32 0.03 18.16 -5.69
N ILE A 33 0.40 17.90 -4.43
CA ILE A 33 -0.11 16.74 -3.66
C ILE A 33 -1.63 16.75 -3.46
N HIS A 34 -2.25 17.93 -3.30
CA HIS A 34 -3.70 18.04 -3.17
C HIS A 34 -4.43 17.60 -4.44
N LYS A 35 -3.88 17.92 -5.62
CA LYS A 35 -4.44 17.48 -6.90
C LYS A 35 -4.26 15.97 -7.10
N TYR A 36 -3.09 15.44 -6.77
CA TYR A 36 -2.84 13.99 -6.76
C TYR A 36 -3.90 13.24 -5.95
N ASN A 37 -4.13 13.68 -4.71
CA ASN A 37 -5.13 13.07 -3.84
C ASN A 37 -6.56 13.21 -4.40
N ALA A 38 -6.90 14.36 -4.99
CA ALA A 38 -8.21 14.57 -5.61
C ALA A 38 -8.47 13.62 -6.79
N TYR A 39 -7.50 13.45 -7.69
CA TYR A 39 -7.62 12.50 -8.80
C TYR A 39 -7.67 11.04 -8.34
N ARG A 40 -6.86 10.65 -7.34
CA ARG A 40 -6.93 9.32 -6.72
C ARG A 40 -8.28 9.05 -6.07
N LYS A 41 -8.86 10.03 -5.35
CA LYS A 41 -10.22 9.91 -4.77
C LYS A 41 -11.26 9.71 -5.88
N ALA A 42 -11.20 10.51 -6.94
CA ALA A 42 -12.11 10.36 -8.08
C ALA A 42 -11.99 8.99 -8.75
N ALA A 43 -10.76 8.51 -9.01
CA ALA A 43 -10.52 7.18 -9.58
C ALA A 43 -11.09 6.07 -8.69
N SER A 44 -10.88 6.15 -7.37
CA SER A 44 -11.44 5.19 -6.40
C SER A 44 -12.96 5.10 -6.47
N VAL A 45 -13.64 6.25 -6.45
CA VAL A 45 -15.11 6.28 -6.46
C VAL A 45 -15.66 5.79 -7.81
N ILE A 46 -15.03 6.17 -8.92
CA ILE A 46 -15.41 5.72 -10.26
C ILE A 46 -15.19 4.22 -10.44
N SER A 47 -14.11 3.66 -9.88
CA SER A 47 -13.82 2.22 -9.99
C SER A 47 -14.95 1.34 -9.44
N LYS A 48 -15.63 1.82 -8.39
CA LYS A 48 -16.74 1.13 -7.71
C LYS A 48 -18.11 1.43 -8.34
N TYR A 49 -18.19 2.40 -9.25
CA TYR A 49 -19.45 2.76 -9.88
C TYR A 49 -19.90 1.66 -10.86
N PRO A 50 -21.09 1.06 -10.67
CA PRO A 50 -21.47 -0.19 -11.34
C PRO A 50 -21.88 -0.03 -12.80
N GLN A 51 -22.04 1.21 -13.28
CA GLN A 51 -22.46 1.52 -14.64
C GLN A 51 -21.33 2.21 -15.39
N LYS A 52 -21.34 2.05 -16.73
CA LYS A 52 -20.40 2.77 -17.58
C LYS A 52 -20.78 4.25 -17.65
N ILE A 53 -19.88 5.12 -17.21
CA ILE A 53 -20.02 6.58 -17.25
C ILE A 53 -20.03 7.04 -18.70
N LYS A 54 -21.00 7.88 -19.05
CA LYS A 54 -21.19 8.37 -20.43
C LYS A 54 -20.65 9.78 -20.68
N ASN A 55 -20.51 10.58 -19.62
CA ASN A 55 -20.02 11.95 -19.68
C ASN A 55 -19.62 12.47 -18.29
N GLY A 56 -18.96 13.61 -18.25
CA GLY A 56 -18.48 14.28 -17.05
C GLY A 56 -19.59 14.71 -16.11
N GLU A 57 -20.77 15.12 -16.61
CA GLU A 57 -21.90 15.51 -15.76
C GLU A 57 -22.51 14.31 -15.01
N GLU A 58 -22.47 13.11 -15.59
CA GLU A 58 -22.78 11.87 -14.87
C GLU A 58 -21.75 11.61 -13.77
N ALA A 59 -20.46 11.66 -14.11
CA ALA A 59 -19.37 11.41 -13.15
C ALA A 59 -19.39 12.39 -11.97
N LYS A 60 -19.69 13.66 -12.22
CA LYS A 60 -19.74 14.75 -11.24
C LYS A 60 -20.78 14.57 -10.14
N LYS A 61 -21.74 13.65 -10.31
CA LYS A 61 -22.71 13.28 -9.26
C LYS A 61 -22.06 12.43 -8.16
N LEU A 62 -20.87 11.87 -8.42
CA LEU A 62 -20.14 11.05 -7.49
C LEU A 62 -19.31 11.94 -6.54
N ASP A 63 -19.34 11.63 -5.24
CA ASP A 63 -18.51 12.34 -4.27
C ASP A 63 -17.02 12.22 -4.62
N GLY A 64 -16.32 13.35 -4.65
CA GLY A 64 -14.91 13.42 -5.07
C GLY A 64 -14.70 13.75 -6.55
N VAL A 65 -15.75 13.83 -7.39
CA VAL A 65 -15.63 14.26 -8.80
C VAL A 65 -16.11 15.71 -8.97
N GLY A 66 -15.16 16.65 -8.99
CA GLY A 66 -15.44 18.07 -9.21
C GLY A 66 -15.59 18.46 -10.69
N LYS A 67 -16.02 19.71 -10.95
CA LYS A 67 -16.20 20.27 -12.31
C LYS A 67 -14.97 20.11 -13.21
N GLU A 68 -13.77 20.29 -12.67
CA GLU A 68 -12.52 20.19 -13.44
C GLU A 68 -12.08 18.75 -13.71
N ILE A 69 -12.56 17.78 -12.93
CA ILE A 69 -12.34 16.35 -13.20
C ILE A 69 -13.35 15.89 -14.24
N ALA A 70 -14.62 16.27 -14.09
CA ALA A 70 -15.68 16.00 -15.07
C ALA A 70 -15.29 16.43 -16.49
N LYS A 71 -14.76 17.64 -16.66
CA LYS A 71 -14.26 18.12 -17.97
C LYS A 71 -13.17 17.21 -18.57
N LYS A 72 -12.25 16.70 -17.75
CA LYS A 72 -11.18 15.80 -18.23
C LYS A 72 -11.71 14.42 -18.59
N ILE A 73 -12.75 13.96 -17.89
CA ILE A 73 -13.46 12.73 -18.25
C ILE A 73 -14.14 12.90 -19.60
N ASP A 74 -14.81 14.04 -19.85
CA ASP A 74 -15.38 14.33 -21.18
C ASP A 74 -14.31 14.35 -22.27
N GLU A 75 -13.17 14.99 -22.01
CA GLU A 75 -12.03 15.01 -22.94
C GLU A 75 -11.52 13.60 -23.24
N PHE A 76 -11.30 12.78 -22.20
CA PHE A 76 -10.86 11.39 -22.34
C PHE A 76 -11.87 10.55 -23.12
N LEU A 77 -13.16 10.67 -22.83
CA LEU A 77 -14.21 9.92 -23.54
C LEU A 77 -14.31 10.30 -25.03
N GLN A 78 -13.96 11.54 -25.39
CA GLN A 78 -13.95 12.00 -26.78
C GLN A 78 -12.68 11.59 -27.54
N THR A 79 -11.52 11.60 -26.87
CA THR A 79 -10.21 11.52 -27.54
C THR A 79 -9.46 10.22 -27.29
N GLY A 80 -9.86 9.45 -26.27
CA GLY A 80 -9.18 8.23 -25.82
C GLY A 80 -7.86 8.47 -25.06
N THR A 81 -7.34 9.69 -25.03
CA THR A 81 -6.08 10.04 -24.35
C THR A 81 -5.95 11.55 -24.13
N LEU A 82 -5.13 11.97 -23.16
CA LEU A 82 -4.66 13.35 -23.09
C LEU A 82 -3.36 13.49 -23.88
N LYS A 83 -3.29 14.45 -24.81
CA LYS A 83 -2.03 14.84 -25.49
C LYS A 83 -0.85 15.08 -24.52
N LYS A 84 -1.17 15.48 -23.29
CA LYS A 84 -0.21 15.73 -22.23
C LYS A 84 0.42 14.45 -21.66
N LEU A 85 -0.32 13.33 -21.65
CA LEU A 85 0.13 12.04 -21.11
C LEU A 85 1.06 11.31 -22.09
N GLU A 86 0.79 11.39 -23.39
CA GLU A 86 1.70 10.86 -24.44
C GLU A 86 3.11 11.43 -24.32
N LYS A 87 3.22 12.73 -24.03
CA LYS A 87 4.51 13.41 -23.82
C LYS A 87 5.25 12.89 -22.58
N VAL A 88 4.54 12.42 -21.55
CA VAL A 88 5.13 11.95 -20.29
C VAL A 88 5.78 10.58 -20.45
N ASN A 89 5.15 9.65 -21.17
CA ASN A 89 5.72 8.32 -21.41
C ASN A 89 7.04 8.38 -22.19
N TYR A 90 7.12 9.28 -23.19
CA TYR A 90 8.38 9.55 -23.88
C TYR A 90 9.45 10.11 -22.92
N ILE A 91 9.09 11.05 -22.03
CA ILE A 91 10.01 11.61 -21.05
C ILE A 91 10.53 10.54 -20.09
N ASN A 92 9.68 9.63 -19.57
CA ASN A 92 10.11 8.59 -18.62
C ASN A 92 11.19 7.67 -19.21
N THR A 93 11.03 7.25 -20.47
CA THR A 93 12.01 6.39 -21.15
C THR A 93 13.35 7.09 -21.31
N VAL A 94 13.35 8.38 -21.70
CA VAL A 94 14.58 9.18 -21.83
C VAL A 94 15.25 9.40 -20.48
N VAL A 95 14.47 9.68 -19.42
CA VAL A 95 14.97 9.89 -18.06
C VAL A 95 15.65 8.63 -17.52
N LEU A 96 15.10 7.44 -17.72
CA LEU A 96 15.72 6.18 -17.29
C LEU A 96 17.10 5.97 -17.92
N LEU A 97 17.23 6.20 -19.23
CA LEU A 97 18.50 6.10 -19.93
C LEU A 97 19.52 7.11 -19.43
N ASP A 98 19.10 8.31 -19.06
CA ASP A 98 19.97 9.33 -18.50
C ASP A 98 20.36 9.02 -17.04
N LEU A 99 19.45 8.46 -16.24
CA LEU A 99 19.74 8.00 -14.87
C LEU A 99 20.82 6.92 -14.86
N LYS A 100 20.77 5.95 -15.80
CA LYS A 100 21.82 4.93 -15.97
C LYS A 100 23.21 5.54 -16.25
N LYS A 101 23.29 6.69 -16.91
CA LYS A 101 24.57 7.38 -17.17
C LYS A 101 25.13 8.12 -15.94
N ILE A 102 24.28 8.47 -14.97
CA ILE A 102 24.66 9.22 -13.77
C ILE A 102 24.52 8.41 -12.49
N GLU A 103 24.53 7.08 -12.58
CA GLU A 103 24.32 6.14 -11.47
C GLU A 103 25.21 6.43 -10.25
N HIS A 104 26.47 6.80 -10.49
CA HIS A 104 27.44 7.18 -9.45
C HIS A 104 27.05 8.43 -8.62
N LYS A 105 26.08 9.22 -9.08
CA LYS A 105 25.54 10.39 -8.37
C LYS A 105 24.25 10.08 -7.61
N LEU A 106 23.69 8.90 -7.81
CA LEU A 106 22.48 8.45 -7.14
C LEU A 106 22.82 7.99 -5.73
N ASN A 107 21.87 8.16 -4.80
CA ASN A 107 22.01 7.54 -3.48
C ASN A 107 21.75 6.03 -3.56
N HIS A 108 22.14 5.30 -2.51
CA HIS A 108 22.00 3.84 -2.42
C HIS A 108 20.58 3.32 -2.77
N HIS A 109 19.53 3.96 -2.23
CA HIS A 109 18.14 3.59 -2.52
C HIS A 109 17.84 3.73 -4.01
N GLN A 110 18.22 4.85 -4.62
CA GLN A 110 18.01 5.11 -6.04
C GLN A 110 18.78 4.14 -6.94
N GLN A 111 19.97 3.72 -6.54
CA GLN A 111 20.76 2.72 -7.26
C GLN A 111 20.05 1.36 -7.28
N ILE A 112 19.56 0.88 -6.12
CA ILE A 112 18.77 -0.36 -6.06
C ILE A 112 17.47 -0.23 -6.86
N GLY A 113 16.78 0.90 -6.75
CA GLY A 113 15.57 1.18 -7.53
C GLY A 113 15.82 1.18 -9.04
N LEU A 114 17.00 1.62 -9.48
CA LEU A 114 17.42 1.58 -10.88
C LEU A 114 17.82 0.15 -11.32
N LYS A 115 18.51 -0.59 -10.46
CA LYS A 115 18.93 -1.99 -10.67
C LYS A 115 17.73 -2.89 -10.98
N TYR A 116 16.65 -2.77 -10.20
CA TYR A 116 15.46 -3.62 -10.31
C TYR A 116 14.24 -2.94 -10.91
N PHE A 117 14.43 -1.83 -11.64
CA PHE A 117 13.33 -1.00 -12.13
C PHE A 117 12.25 -1.82 -12.88
N GLU A 118 12.67 -2.64 -13.83
CA GLU A 118 11.74 -3.44 -14.65
C GLU A 118 11.03 -4.54 -13.84
N GLU A 119 11.71 -5.11 -12.84
CA GLU A 119 11.17 -6.16 -11.97
C GLU A 119 10.15 -5.59 -10.98
N PHE A 120 10.41 -4.40 -10.42
CA PHE A 120 9.52 -3.72 -9.47
C PHE A 120 8.21 -3.23 -10.10
N GLU A 121 8.15 -3.08 -11.43
CA GLU A 121 6.89 -2.81 -12.14
C GLU A 121 6.03 -4.07 -12.31
N LYS A 122 6.60 -5.28 -12.17
CA LYS A 122 5.86 -6.53 -12.33
C LYS A 122 5.06 -6.86 -11.07
N ARG A 123 3.79 -7.21 -11.29
CA ARG A 123 2.88 -7.71 -10.26
C ARG A 123 3.36 -9.06 -9.74
N ILE A 124 3.14 -9.31 -8.45
CA ILE A 124 3.41 -10.58 -7.77
C ILE A 124 2.13 -11.42 -7.77
N PRO A 125 2.07 -12.58 -8.44
CA PRO A 125 0.90 -13.46 -8.38
C PRO A 125 0.60 -13.92 -6.96
N ARG A 126 -0.69 -14.11 -6.61
CA ARG A 126 -1.08 -14.56 -5.27
C ARG A 126 -0.45 -15.90 -4.89
N SER A 127 -0.23 -16.80 -5.84
CA SER A 127 0.46 -18.08 -5.62
C SER A 127 1.92 -17.90 -5.17
N GLU A 128 2.62 -16.92 -5.72
CA GLU A 128 3.98 -16.53 -5.31
C GLU A 128 3.96 -15.90 -3.91
N MET A 129 2.98 -15.03 -3.63
CA MET A 129 2.77 -14.46 -2.29
C MET A 129 2.53 -15.54 -1.23
N THR A 130 1.74 -16.57 -1.53
CA THR A 130 1.50 -17.69 -0.60
C THR A 130 2.76 -18.53 -0.35
N LYS A 131 3.63 -18.70 -1.35
CA LYS A 131 4.94 -19.34 -1.17
C LYS A 131 5.83 -18.50 -0.25
N MET A 132 5.90 -17.18 -0.47
CA MET A 132 6.64 -16.26 0.39
C MET A 132 6.08 -16.24 1.82
N GLU A 133 4.76 -16.17 2.00
CA GLU A 133 4.13 -16.25 3.33
C GLU A 133 4.54 -17.53 4.06
N THR A 134 4.51 -18.68 3.39
CA THR A 134 4.89 -19.96 4.00
C THR A 134 6.35 -19.93 4.48
N LEU A 135 7.28 -19.50 3.62
CA LEU A 135 8.69 -19.35 3.97
C LEU A 135 8.87 -18.39 5.14
N ILE A 136 8.30 -17.18 5.05
CA ILE A 136 8.43 -16.14 6.07
C ILE A 136 7.97 -16.65 7.43
N LEU A 137 6.80 -17.29 7.52
CA LEU A 137 6.27 -17.76 8.79
C LEU A 137 7.10 -18.91 9.39
N GLN A 138 7.60 -19.83 8.55
CA GLN A 138 8.49 -20.90 9.00
C GLN A 138 9.81 -20.35 9.54
N GLU A 139 10.42 -19.41 8.81
CA GLU A 139 11.71 -18.83 9.19
C GLU A 139 11.59 -17.91 10.42
N LEU A 140 10.46 -17.22 10.61
CA LEU A 140 10.19 -16.48 11.85
C LEU A 140 10.16 -17.39 13.08
N GLU A 141 9.56 -18.57 12.96
CA GLU A 141 9.50 -19.56 14.05
C GLU A 141 10.89 -20.09 14.43
N LEU A 142 11.83 -20.15 13.48
CA LEU A 142 13.22 -20.52 13.72
C LEU A 142 14.02 -19.41 14.44
N VAL A 143 13.68 -18.14 14.19
CA VAL A 143 14.32 -17.00 14.89
C VAL A 143 13.85 -16.93 16.34
N ASP A 144 12.53 -16.91 16.55
CA ASP A 144 11.89 -16.99 17.85
C ASP A 144 10.41 -17.39 17.69
N THR A 145 9.98 -18.42 18.40
CA THR A 145 8.59 -18.90 18.41
C THR A 145 7.58 -17.87 18.91
N GLU A 146 8.03 -16.81 19.61
CA GLU A 146 7.17 -15.73 20.10
C GLU A 146 6.90 -14.63 19.06
N TYR A 147 7.58 -14.63 17.91
CA TYR A 147 7.24 -13.74 16.81
C TYR A 147 5.87 -14.07 16.22
N ILE A 148 5.10 -13.03 15.93
CA ILE A 148 3.88 -13.14 15.12
C ILE A 148 4.05 -12.25 13.91
N GLY A 149 4.17 -12.88 12.74
CA GLY A 149 4.14 -12.23 11.43
C GLY A 149 2.76 -12.28 10.80
N THR A 150 2.28 -11.16 10.27
CA THR A 150 1.02 -11.07 9.51
C THR A 150 1.29 -10.42 8.17
N ILE A 151 1.11 -11.17 7.08
CA ILE A 151 1.19 -10.60 5.72
C ILE A 151 -0.04 -9.71 5.50
N CYS A 152 0.23 -8.43 5.23
CA CYS A 152 -0.74 -7.34 5.18
C CYS A 152 -1.00 -6.89 3.73
N GLY A 153 -1.26 -5.60 3.54
CA GLY A 153 -1.38 -4.99 2.23
C GLY A 153 -2.50 -5.58 1.36
N SER A 154 -2.26 -5.54 0.06
CA SER A 154 -3.20 -6.09 -0.93
C SER A 154 -3.44 -7.59 -0.77
N TYR A 155 -2.46 -8.34 -0.27
CA TYR A 155 -2.58 -9.78 -0.04
C TYR A 155 -3.66 -10.11 1.00
N ARG A 156 -3.64 -9.41 2.15
CA ARG A 156 -4.67 -9.55 3.20
C ARG A 156 -6.05 -9.09 2.76
N ARG A 157 -6.13 -8.15 1.81
CA ARG A 157 -7.39 -7.77 1.16
C ARG A 157 -7.86 -8.77 0.11
N GLY A 158 -7.17 -9.89 -0.07
CA GLY A 158 -7.59 -10.96 -0.98
C GLY A 158 -7.34 -10.66 -2.46
N ALA A 159 -6.41 -9.77 -2.79
CA ALA A 159 -6.07 -9.49 -4.18
C ALA A 159 -5.42 -10.73 -4.86
N GLU A 160 -5.74 -10.95 -6.14
CA GLU A 160 -5.17 -12.03 -6.97
C GLU A 160 -3.70 -11.78 -7.35
N SER A 161 -3.25 -10.55 -7.20
CA SER A 161 -1.83 -10.18 -7.26
C SER A 161 -1.52 -9.08 -6.26
N SER A 162 -0.24 -8.86 -5.96
CA SER A 162 0.28 -7.81 -5.08
C SER A 162 1.39 -7.02 -5.77
N GLY A 163 1.72 -5.84 -5.26
CA GLY A 163 2.81 -5.01 -5.82
C GLY A 163 4.13 -5.32 -5.14
N ASP A 164 4.03 -5.56 -3.84
CA ASP A 164 5.08 -5.83 -2.88
C ASP A 164 4.53 -6.75 -1.79
N ILE A 165 5.40 -7.15 -0.86
CA ILE A 165 5.04 -7.89 0.35
C ILE A 165 5.16 -7.01 1.59
N ASP A 166 4.06 -6.89 2.31
CA ASP A 166 3.93 -6.10 3.53
C ASP A 166 3.84 -7.04 4.74
N ILE A 167 4.80 -6.98 5.67
CA ILE A 167 4.87 -7.88 6.83
C ILE A 167 4.71 -7.05 8.11
N LEU A 168 3.57 -7.19 8.78
CA LEU A 168 3.42 -6.67 10.14
C LEU A 168 4.02 -7.68 11.11
N LEU A 169 4.94 -7.24 11.96
CA LEU A 169 5.64 -8.06 12.93
C LEU A 169 5.30 -7.59 14.35
N THR A 170 5.07 -8.53 15.26
CA THR A 170 4.95 -8.26 16.70
C THR A 170 5.72 -9.30 17.51
N HIS A 171 6.06 -8.94 18.74
CA HIS A 171 6.77 -9.80 19.68
C HIS A 171 6.41 -9.36 21.11
N PRO A 172 6.26 -10.26 22.10
CA PRO A 172 5.89 -9.90 23.47
C PRO A 172 6.89 -8.95 24.16
N ASN A 173 8.17 -9.05 23.86
CA ASN A 173 9.21 -8.11 24.34
C ASN A 173 9.19 -6.71 23.70
N TYR A 174 8.14 -6.36 22.93
CA TYR A 174 7.94 -5.02 22.42
C TYR A 174 6.48 -4.60 22.54
N THR A 175 6.23 -3.68 23.46
CA THR A 175 4.93 -3.13 23.82
C THR A 175 5.00 -1.61 23.92
N SER A 176 3.85 -0.95 24.05
CA SER A 176 3.78 0.51 24.09
C SER A 176 4.39 1.14 25.35
N VAL A 177 4.64 0.34 26.39
CA VAL A 177 5.28 0.79 27.64
C VAL A 177 6.80 0.68 27.62
N ASP A 178 7.37 0.03 26.60
CA ASP A 178 8.82 -0.14 26.50
C ASP A 178 9.51 1.15 26.03
N GLU A 179 10.43 1.67 26.84
CA GLU A 179 11.16 2.91 26.52
C GLU A 179 12.22 2.73 25.42
N LYS A 180 12.69 1.50 25.19
CA LYS A 180 13.74 1.19 24.20
C LYS A 180 13.22 0.24 23.14
N GLN A 181 13.44 0.62 21.89
CA GLN A 181 13.13 -0.24 20.74
C GLN A 181 14.14 -1.39 20.72
N PRO A 182 13.69 -2.65 20.85
CA PRO A 182 14.60 -3.78 20.87
C PRO A 182 15.09 -4.09 19.45
N LYS A 183 16.26 -4.75 19.34
CA LYS A 183 16.83 -5.18 18.04
C LYS A 183 16.06 -6.34 17.38
N LEU A 184 14.79 -6.52 17.71
CA LEU A 184 13.95 -7.62 17.23
C LEU A 184 13.80 -7.60 15.71
N LEU A 185 13.63 -6.42 15.10
CA LEU A 185 13.57 -6.32 13.65
C LEU A 185 14.91 -6.64 12.99
N HIS A 186 16.02 -6.29 13.65
CA HIS A 186 17.35 -6.55 13.12
C HIS A 186 17.63 -8.05 13.03
N ALA A 187 17.28 -8.81 14.07
CA ALA A 187 17.42 -10.27 14.10
C ALA A 187 16.66 -10.95 12.95
N VAL A 188 15.40 -10.55 12.70
CA VAL A 188 14.60 -11.09 11.60
C VAL A 188 15.22 -10.75 10.23
N VAL A 189 15.63 -9.49 10.04
CA VAL A 189 16.25 -9.08 8.76
C VAL A 189 17.57 -9.81 8.52
N GLU A 190 18.43 -9.92 9.54
CA GLU A 190 19.72 -10.62 9.46
C GLU A 190 19.53 -12.11 9.16
N HIS A 191 18.50 -12.74 9.75
CA HIS A 191 18.14 -14.12 9.43
C HIS A 191 17.72 -14.28 7.97
N PHE A 192 16.80 -13.44 7.49
CA PHE A 192 16.36 -13.47 6.09
C PHE A 192 17.47 -13.14 5.09
N GLU A 193 18.43 -12.29 5.45
CA GLU A 193 19.67 -12.06 4.68
C GLU A 193 20.54 -13.33 4.66
N SER A 194 20.69 -14.02 5.79
CA SER A 194 21.54 -15.22 5.91
C SER A 194 21.06 -16.42 5.09
N ILE A 195 19.75 -16.57 4.91
CA ILE A 195 19.16 -17.60 4.06
C ILE A 195 19.04 -17.15 2.59
N GLY A 196 19.46 -15.92 2.27
CA GLY A 196 19.39 -15.34 0.93
C GLY A 196 17.97 -15.02 0.45
N PHE A 197 17.00 -14.89 1.36
CA PHE A 197 15.64 -14.44 1.01
C PHE A 197 15.61 -12.92 0.82
N ILE A 198 16.23 -12.16 1.73
CA ILE A 198 16.50 -10.73 1.53
C ILE A 198 17.80 -10.57 0.75
N THR A 199 17.76 -9.83 -0.35
CA THR A 199 18.88 -9.66 -1.28
C THR A 199 19.50 -8.27 -1.22
N ASP A 200 18.70 -7.22 -0.97
CA ASP A 200 19.17 -5.84 -0.92
C ASP A 200 18.35 -5.01 0.08
N THR A 201 19.01 -4.06 0.76
CA THR A 201 18.37 -3.17 1.74
C THR A 201 18.26 -1.75 1.19
N LEU A 202 17.05 -1.17 1.18
CA LEU A 202 16.82 0.24 0.84
C LEU A 202 16.94 1.15 2.07
N SER A 203 16.35 0.72 3.19
CA SER A 203 16.46 1.40 4.48
C SER A 203 16.14 0.43 5.63
N LYS A 204 16.94 0.47 6.69
CA LYS A 204 16.76 -0.36 7.91
C LYS A 204 16.78 0.55 9.13
N GLY A 205 15.71 0.55 9.90
CA GLY A 205 15.63 1.15 11.22
C GLY A 205 15.15 0.13 12.25
N ASP A 206 14.92 0.56 13.48
CA ASP A 206 14.54 -0.33 14.59
C ASP A 206 13.12 -0.91 14.44
N THR A 207 12.20 -0.16 13.83
CA THR A 207 10.80 -0.57 13.68
C THR A 207 10.33 -0.71 12.23
N LYS A 208 11.10 -0.23 11.25
CA LYS A 208 10.75 -0.33 9.84
C LYS A 208 11.94 -0.76 9.00
N TYR A 209 11.72 -1.76 8.16
CA TYR A 209 12.63 -2.21 7.13
C TYR A 209 11.97 -2.05 5.76
N MET A 210 12.75 -1.60 4.78
CA MET A 210 12.37 -1.58 3.37
C MET A 210 13.53 -2.19 2.58
N GLY A 211 13.26 -3.22 1.80
CA GLY A 211 14.29 -3.91 1.02
C GLY A 211 13.76 -4.68 -0.17
N VAL A 212 14.55 -5.66 -0.58
CA VAL A 212 14.32 -6.50 -1.75
C VAL A 212 14.43 -7.94 -1.30
N CYS A 213 13.49 -8.77 -1.72
CA CYS A 213 13.52 -10.21 -1.47
C CYS A 213 13.32 -10.99 -2.76
N GLN A 214 13.75 -12.24 -2.76
CA GLN A 214 13.59 -13.15 -3.89
C GLN A 214 13.32 -14.55 -3.35
N LEU A 215 12.34 -15.26 -3.91
CA LEU A 215 12.20 -16.68 -3.64
C LEU A 215 13.34 -17.44 -4.33
N GLN A 216 13.97 -18.35 -3.61
CA GLN A 216 14.97 -19.23 -4.21
C GLN A 216 14.31 -20.29 -5.09
N GLN A 217 14.99 -20.63 -6.18
CA GLN A 217 14.61 -21.75 -7.03
C GLN A 217 14.77 -23.07 -6.27
N LYS A 218 13.93 -24.04 -6.61
CA LYS A 218 14.09 -25.43 -6.12
C LYS A 218 14.82 -26.32 -7.12
N ASP A 219 14.68 -26.03 -8.40
CA ASP A 219 15.23 -26.81 -9.51
C ASP A 219 15.91 -25.89 -10.54
N GLU A 220 17.02 -26.35 -11.13
CA GLU A 220 17.85 -25.58 -12.09
C GLU A 220 17.11 -25.25 -13.42
N ASP A 221 16.03 -25.97 -13.72
CA ASP A 221 15.23 -25.82 -14.94
C ASP A 221 14.02 -24.87 -14.79
N GLU A 222 13.75 -24.33 -13.59
CA GLU A 222 12.67 -23.35 -13.38
C GLU A 222 13.14 -21.92 -13.72
N GLU A 223 12.27 -21.08 -14.28
CA GLU A 223 12.56 -19.65 -14.44
C GLU A 223 12.85 -19.00 -13.07
N GLU A 224 13.88 -18.15 -13.00
CA GLU A 224 14.21 -17.40 -11.77
C GLU A 224 13.03 -16.53 -11.33
N TYR A 225 12.72 -16.56 -10.03
CA TYR A 225 11.76 -15.62 -9.46
C TYR A 225 12.32 -14.20 -9.57
N LEU A 226 11.45 -13.23 -9.86
CA LEU A 226 11.86 -11.83 -9.88
C LEU A 226 12.12 -11.31 -8.46
N HIS A 227 13.01 -10.33 -8.35
CA HIS A 227 13.22 -9.53 -7.15
C HIS A 227 11.97 -8.72 -6.83
N ARG A 228 11.49 -8.87 -5.59
CA ARG A 228 10.27 -8.26 -5.09
C ARG A 228 10.59 -7.24 -4.01
N ARG A 229 9.81 -6.16 -3.97
CA ARG A 229 9.84 -5.22 -2.85
C ARG A 229 9.24 -5.86 -1.61
N ILE A 230 9.91 -5.69 -0.48
CA ILE A 230 9.47 -6.13 0.85
C ILE A 230 9.55 -4.98 1.84
N ASP A 231 8.49 -4.82 2.62
CA ASP A 231 8.40 -3.89 3.73
C ASP A 231 8.02 -4.65 5.01
N ILE A 232 8.85 -4.52 6.05
CA ILE A 232 8.61 -5.15 7.36
C ILE A 232 8.41 -4.05 8.38
N ARG A 233 7.32 -4.14 9.14
CA ARG A 233 6.95 -3.17 10.16
C ARG A 233 6.76 -3.86 11.50
N LEU A 234 7.68 -3.63 12.44
CA LEU A 234 7.54 -4.01 13.83
C LEU A 234 6.62 -3.00 14.54
N ILE A 235 5.54 -3.50 15.15
CA ILE A 235 4.57 -2.73 15.92
C ILE A 235 4.51 -3.26 17.35
N PRO A 236 4.29 -2.40 18.37
CA PRO A 236 4.02 -2.84 19.73
C PRO A 236 2.90 -3.87 19.77
N LYS A 237 3.10 -4.99 20.46
CA LYS A 237 2.17 -6.13 20.46
C LYS A 237 0.76 -5.74 20.93
N ASP A 238 0.67 -4.89 21.93
CA ASP A 238 -0.57 -4.35 22.49
C ASP A 238 -1.29 -3.34 21.56
N GLN A 239 -0.65 -2.92 20.48
CA GLN A 239 -1.20 -2.01 19.46
C GLN A 239 -1.48 -2.71 18.13
N TYR A 240 -1.46 -4.04 18.11
CA TYR A 240 -1.61 -4.88 16.92
C TYR A 240 -2.81 -4.48 16.06
N TYR A 241 -3.98 -4.23 16.66
CA TYR A 241 -5.20 -3.96 15.89
C TYR A 241 -5.17 -2.62 15.12
N CYS A 242 -4.55 -1.58 15.68
CA CYS A 242 -4.30 -0.34 14.95
C CYS A 242 -3.24 -0.55 13.85
N GLY A 243 -2.20 -1.34 14.14
CA GLY A 243 -1.12 -1.64 13.21
C GLY A 243 -1.60 -2.44 12.00
N VAL A 244 -2.35 -3.52 12.23
CA VAL A 244 -2.90 -4.37 11.17
C VAL A 244 -3.95 -3.64 10.36
N LEU A 245 -4.78 -2.79 10.96
CA LEU A 245 -5.72 -1.93 10.22
C LEU A 245 -4.96 -0.99 9.26
N TYR A 246 -3.93 -0.30 9.77
CA TYR A 246 -3.09 0.58 8.96
C TYR A 246 -2.42 -0.20 7.82
N PHE A 247 -1.77 -1.32 8.11
CA PHE A 247 -0.96 -2.00 7.11
C PHE A 247 -1.80 -2.84 6.13
N THR A 248 -3.04 -3.19 6.49
CA THR A 248 -4.00 -3.80 5.56
C THR A 248 -4.42 -2.82 4.46
N GLY A 249 -4.61 -1.53 4.78
CA GLY A 249 -5.03 -0.51 3.82
C GLY A 249 -6.41 -0.75 3.18
N SER A 250 -6.68 -0.27 1.96
CA SER A 250 -5.77 0.46 1.05
C SER A 250 -5.34 1.84 1.57
N ASP A 251 -4.40 2.50 0.89
CA ASP A 251 -3.98 3.85 1.27
C ASP A 251 -5.14 4.86 1.23
N ILE A 252 -6.04 4.73 0.25
CA ILE A 252 -7.26 5.54 0.13
C ILE A 252 -8.23 5.20 1.27
N PHE A 253 -8.45 3.92 1.56
CA PHE A 253 -9.29 3.50 2.69
C PHE A 253 -8.79 4.12 3.99
N ASN A 254 -7.48 4.03 4.27
CA ASN A 254 -6.87 4.61 5.46
C ASN A 254 -7.05 6.14 5.51
N LYS A 255 -6.86 6.85 4.40
CA LYS A 255 -7.08 8.30 4.32
C LYS A 255 -8.54 8.63 4.65
N ASN A 256 -9.49 7.96 4.01
CA ASN A 256 -10.92 8.19 4.22
C ASN A 256 -11.33 7.88 5.66
N MET A 257 -10.87 6.75 6.21
CA MET A 257 -11.16 6.36 7.59
C MET A 257 -10.60 7.35 8.61
N ARG A 258 -9.36 7.83 8.42
CA ARG A 258 -8.74 8.82 9.30
C ARG A 258 -9.43 10.18 9.20
N THR A 259 -9.84 10.60 8.01
CA THR A 259 -10.64 11.83 7.83
C THR A 259 -11.99 11.71 8.54
N HIS A 260 -12.70 10.59 8.36
CA HIS A 260 -13.96 10.33 9.06
C HIS A 260 -13.78 10.26 10.59
N ALA A 261 -12.67 9.68 11.07
CA ALA A 261 -12.33 9.69 12.49
C ALA A 261 -12.21 11.12 13.04
N LEU A 262 -11.53 12.02 12.31
CA LEU A 262 -11.40 13.43 12.70
C LEU A 262 -12.77 14.14 12.76
N GLU A 263 -13.65 13.88 11.79
CA GLU A 263 -15.03 14.40 11.80
C GLU A 263 -15.85 13.89 12.99
N LYS A 264 -15.52 12.70 13.50
CA LYS A 264 -16.12 12.09 14.70
C LYS A 264 -15.41 12.49 16.00
N GLY A 265 -14.41 13.37 15.94
CA GLY A 265 -13.67 13.82 17.12
C GLY A 265 -12.61 12.83 17.59
N PHE A 266 -12.02 12.04 16.68
CA PHE A 266 -10.93 11.11 16.97
C PHE A 266 -9.74 11.34 16.04
N THR A 267 -8.54 11.01 16.51
CA THR A 267 -7.36 10.86 15.65
C THR A 267 -6.93 9.40 15.66
N LEU A 268 -6.62 8.87 14.48
CA LEU A 268 -6.27 7.46 14.28
C LEU A 268 -4.93 7.37 13.55
N ASN A 269 -3.99 6.64 14.13
CA ASN A 269 -2.73 6.27 13.51
C ASN A 269 -2.50 4.74 13.60
N GLU A 270 -1.32 4.27 13.20
CA GLU A 270 -0.97 2.84 13.26
C GLU A 270 -0.78 2.29 14.68
N TYR A 271 -0.84 3.13 15.70
CA TYR A 271 -0.59 2.75 17.10
C TYR A 271 -1.86 2.81 17.93
N THR A 272 -2.66 3.87 17.78
CA THR A 272 -3.78 4.17 18.67
C THR A 272 -4.88 4.93 17.96
N ILE A 273 -6.10 4.82 18.49
CA ILE A 273 -7.17 5.79 18.30
C ILE A 273 -7.31 6.61 19.59
N ARG A 274 -7.39 7.94 19.46
CA ARG A 274 -7.47 8.89 20.59
C ARG A 274 -8.61 9.87 20.37
N PRO A 275 -9.37 10.25 21.41
CA PRO A 275 -10.32 11.34 21.30
C PRO A 275 -9.59 12.67 21.09
N VAL A 276 -10.19 13.59 20.36
CA VAL A 276 -9.69 14.94 20.13
C VAL A 276 -10.55 15.90 20.95
N GLY A 277 -9.94 16.55 21.94
CA GLY A 277 -10.63 17.50 22.81
C GLY A 277 -11.03 18.79 22.08
N VAL A 278 -11.77 19.67 22.76
CA VAL A 278 -12.20 20.98 22.23
C VAL A 278 -11.04 21.88 21.79
N THR A 279 -9.83 21.63 22.33
CA THR A 279 -8.59 22.34 21.99
C THR A 279 -7.91 21.80 20.74
N GLY A 280 -8.40 20.70 20.15
CA GLY A 280 -7.75 19.99 19.05
C GLY A 280 -6.60 19.06 19.48
N MET A 281 -6.33 18.95 20.78
CA MET A 281 -5.30 18.05 21.31
C MET A 281 -5.83 16.62 21.42
N ALA A 282 -4.98 15.65 21.06
CA ALA A 282 -5.26 14.23 21.25
C ALA A 282 -5.20 13.88 22.74
N GLY A 283 -6.25 13.26 23.25
CA GLY A 283 -6.30 12.69 24.59
C GLY A 283 -5.60 11.33 24.69
N GLU A 284 -5.91 10.60 25.74
CA GLU A 284 -5.34 9.27 25.99
C GLU A 284 -5.81 8.21 24.96
N PRO A 285 -4.98 7.19 24.67
CA PRO A 285 -5.38 6.05 23.85
C PRO A 285 -6.65 5.38 24.37
N LEU A 286 -7.58 5.06 23.46
CA LEU A 286 -8.71 4.22 23.78
C LEU A 286 -8.31 2.74 23.73
N MET A 287 -9.01 1.91 24.50
CA MET A 287 -8.83 0.46 24.49
C MET A 287 -9.28 -0.12 23.14
N VAL A 288 -8.48 -1.00 22.56
CA VAL A 288 -8.78 -1.65 21.27
C VAL A 288 -8.38 -3.12 21.38
N ASP A 289 -9.37 -4.00 21.40
CA ASP A 289 -9.20 -5.46 21.47
C ASP A 289 -9.60 -6.15 20.14
N SER A 290 -10.04 -5.37 19.15
CA SER A 290 -10.29 -5.85 17.79
C SER A 290 -10.17 -4.74 16.75
N GLU A 291 -9.99 -5.11 15.47
CA GLU A 291 -10.12 -4.14 14.38
C GLU A 291 -11.51 -3.47 14.40
N LYS A 292 -12.56 -4.22 14.80
CA LYS A 292 -13.95 -3.74 14.82
C LYS A 292 -14.17 -2.61 15.82
N ASP A 293 -13.48 -2.61 16.96
CA ASP A 293 -13.64 -1.55 17.97
C ASP A 293 -13.31 -0.18 17.39
N ILE A 294 -12.29 -0.11 16.52
CA ILE A 294 -11.89 1.11 15.82
C ILE A 294 -13.02 1.61 14.90
N PHE A 295 -13.72 0.70 14.22
CA PHE A 295 -14.90 1.04 13.40
C PHE A 295 -16.07 1.50 14.27
N ASP A 296 -16.29 0.84 15.41
CA ASP A 296 -17.37 1.18 16.34
C ASP A 296 -17.19 2.60 16.92
N TYR A 297 -15.97 2.97 17.34
CA TYR A 297 -15.67 4.33 17.85
C TYR A 297 -16.04 5.43 16.85
N ILE A 298 -15.72 5.23 15.57
CA ILE A 298 -16.00 6.20 14.51
C ILE A 298 -17.41 6.03 13.91
N GLN A 299 -18.25 5.17 14.48
CA GLN A 299 -19.62 4.90 14.03
C GLN A 299 -19.68 4.41 12.58
N TRP A 300 -18.73 3.56 12.19
CA TRP A 300 -18.76 2.84 10.93
C TRP A 300 -19.17 1.38 11.13
N LYS A 301 -19.92 0.85 10.17
CA LYS A 301 -20.11 -0.59 10.09
C LYS A 301 -18.76 -1.23 9.74
N TYR A 302 -18.41 -2.30 10.45
CA TYR A 302 -17.20 -3.07 10.15
C TYR A 302 -17.19 -3.51 8.69
N ARG A 303 -16.01 -3.35 8.06
CA ARG A 303 -15.73 -3.80 6.70
C ARG A 303 -14.60 -4.81 6.76
N GLU A 304 -14.83 -5.97 6.15
CA GLU A 304 -13.81 -7.01 6.04
C GLU A 304 -12.61 -6.51 5.21
N PRO A 305 -11.38 -7.02 5.41
CA PRO A 305 -10.21 -6.60 4.63
C PRO A 305 -10.45 -6.54 3.11
N LYS A 306 -11.14 -7.54 2.55
CA LYS A 306 -11.49 -7.59 1.11
C LYS A 306 -12.39 -6.47 0.62
N GLU A 307 -13.11 -5.82 1.53
CA GLU A 307 -14.00 -4.71 1.22
C GLU A 307 -13.26 -3.36 1.30
N ARG A 308 -11.97 -3.34 1.67
CA ARG A 308 -11.17 -2.12 1.90
C ARG A 308 -10.25 -1.77 0.72
N SER A 309 -10.39 -2.47 -0.40
CA SER A 309 -9.69 -2.15 -1.66
C SER A 309 -10.36 -0.94 -2.31
N GLU A 310 -10.02 0.25 -1.80
CA GLU A 310 -10.45 1.56 -2.32
C GLU A 310 -9.42 2.20 -3.23
#